data_AF-A0A0A3HZ12-F1
#
_entry.id   AF-A0A0A3HZ12-F1
#
_cell.length_a   1.000
_cell.length_b   1.000
_cell.length_c   1.000
_cell.angle_alpha   90.00
_cell.angle_beta   90.00
_cell.angle_gamma   90.00
#
_symmetry.space_group_name_H-M   'P 1'
#
loop_
_entity.id
_entity.type
_entity.pdbx_description
1 polymer ?
#
loop_
_entity_poly.entity_id
_entity_poly.type
_entity_poly.pdbx_seq_one_letter_code
_entity_poly.pdbx_strand_id
1 'polypeptide(L)'
;MEALEHDEMARVNGLLIGITGLLYTCSVNRNSAVYIELINNEWVAWSETYESHKRNKYIKSKTIASGSTFEYVLSKLKRYLENIKKNAFALKR
;
A
#
# COMPACT_ATOMS: atom_id res chain seq x y z
N MET A 1 0.40 -7.77 -21.03
CA MET A 1 0.49 -9.07 -20.34
C MET A 1 0.85 -8.86 -18.87
N GLU A 2 1.80 -7.97 -18.57
CA GLU A 2 2.25 -7.59 -17.21
C GLU A 2 1.14 -7.07 -16.25
N ALA A 3 0.12 -6.35 -16.75
CA ALA A 3 -0.93 -5.79 -15.88
C ALA A 3 -1.74 -6.85 -15.09
N LEU A 4 -2.07 -7.99 -15.73
CA LEU A 4 -2.82 -9.06 -15.07
C LEU A 4 -1.97 -9.81 -14.05
N GLU A 5 -0.66 -9.93 -14.31
CA GLU A 5 0.29 -10.53 -13.36
C GLU A 5 0.44 -9.66 -12.12
N HIS A 6 0.56 -8.33 -12.28
CA HIS A 6 0.59 -7.40 -11.15
C HIS A 6 -0.72 -7.42 -10.35
N ASP A 7 -1.86 -7.46 -11.02
CA ASP A 7 -3.18 -7.58 -10.38
C ASP A 7 -3.29 -8.86 -9.53
N GLU A 8 -2.83 -9.99 -10.06
CA GLU A 8 -2.82 -11.26 -9.33
C GLU A 8 -1.86 -11.22 -8.14
N MET A 9 -0.64 -10.71 -8.33
CA MET A 9 0.34 -10.55 -7.26
C MET A 9 -0.17 -9.64 -6.14
N ALA A 10 -0.83 -8.54 -6.49
CA ALA A 10 -1.45 -7.62 -5.55
C ALA A 10 -2.53 -8.35 -4.72
N ARG A 11 -3.45 -9.06 -5.40
CA ARG A 11 -4.55 -9.81 -4.78
C ARG A 11 -4.04 -10.88 -3.82
N VAL A 12 -3.03 -11.66 -4.22
CA VAL A 12 -2.41 -12.70 -3.38
C VAL A 12 -1.76 -12.11 -2.13
N ASN A 13 -1.29 -10.86 -2.18
CA ASN A 13 -0.72 -10.15 -1.03
C ASN A 13 -1.77 -9.33 -0.24
N GLY A 14 -3.06 -9.50 -0.53
CA GLY A 14 -4.16 -8.87 0.22
C GLY A 14 -4.41 -7.40 -0.13
N LEU A 15 -3.96 -6.96 -1.30
CA LEU A 15 -4.32 -5.66 -1.87
C LEU A 15 -5.58 -5.79 -2.72
N LEU A 16 -6.38 -4.73 -2.75
CA LEU A 16 -7.47 -4.49 -3.69
C LEU A 16 -6.92 -3.81 -4.94
N ILE A 17 -7.50 -4.13 -6.08
CA ILE A 17 -7.21 -3.49 -7.36
C ILE A 17 -8.10 -2.25 -7.45
N GLY A 18 -7.51 -1.06 -7.41
CA GLY A 18 -8.20 0.21 -7.64
C GLY A 18 -8.33 0.50 -9.13
N ILE A 19 -7.23 0.31 -9.87
CA ILE A 19 -7.17 0.42 -11.33
C ILE A 19 -6.25 -0.69 -11.83
N THR A 20 -6.76 -1.56 -12.71
CA THR A 20 -6.00 -2.69 -13.27
C THR A 20 -4.67 -2.24 -13.86
N GLY A 21 -3.60 -2.92 -13.44
CA GLY A 21 -2.23 -2.66 -13.88
C GLY A 21 -1.61 -1.35 -13.36
N LEU A 22 -2.31 -0.55 -12.56
CA LEU A 22 -1.90 0.82 -12.24
C LEU A 22 -1.97 1.16 -10.76
N LEU A 23 -3.06 0.82 -10.07
CA LEU A 23 -3.31 1.26 -8.70
C LEU A 23 -3.82 0.12 -7.83
N TYR A 24 -3.14 -0.11 -6.71
CA TYR A 24 -3.46 -1.13 -5.72
C TYR A 24 -3.53 -0.51 -4.33
N THR A 25 -4.41 -1.01 -3.47
CA THR A 25 -4.60 -0.44 -2.13
C THR A 25 -5.04 -1.44 -1.08
N CYS A 26 -4.72 -1.21 0.19
CA CYS A 26 -5.41 -1.88 1.29
C CYS A 26 -5.56 -0.96 2.50
N SER A 27 -6.63 -1.20 3.28
CA SER A 27 -6.81 -0.53 4.57
C SER A 27 -5.91 -1.17 5.62
N VAL A 28 -5.09 -0.35 6.29
CA VAL A 28 -4.25 -0.78 7.42
C VAL A 28 -5.05 -0.76 8.72
N ASN A 29 -5.86 0.27 8.91
CA ASN A 29 -6.81 0.42 10.02
C ASN A 29 -7.94 1.38 9.58
N ARG A 30 -8.83 1.76 10.51
CA ARG A 30 -9.98 2.65 10.23
C ARG A 30 -9.61 3.98 9.56
N ASN A 31 -8.42 4.50 9.86
CA ASN A 31 -7.97 5.83 9.48
C ASN A 31 -6.68 5.78 8.63
N SER A 32 -6.26 4.62 8.13
CA SER A 32 -5.03 4.54 7.34
C SER A 32 -5.14 3.51 6.24
N ALA A 33 -4.61 3.87 5.08
CA ALA A 33 -4.52 3.02 3.92
C ALA A 33 -3.11 3.08 3.33
N VAL A 34 -2.77 2.07 2.55
CA VAL A 34 -1.55 2.05 1.73
C VAL A 34 -1.92 1.90 0.27
N TYR A 35 -1.01 2.35 -0.57
CA TYR A 35 -1.16 2.39 -2.01
C TYR A 35 0.11 1.89 -2.68
N ILE A 36 -0.02 1.26 -3.85
CA ILE A 36 1.02 1.10 -4.86
C ILE A 36 0.45 1.67 -6.15
N GLU A 37 1.13 2.62 -6.76
CA GLU A 37 0.73 3.21 -8.03
C GLU A 37 1.90 3.33 -9.01
N LEU A 38 1.64 3.15 -10.30
CA LEU A 38 2.57 3.46 -11.37
C LEU A 38 2.44 4.95 -11.74
N ILE A 39 3.40 5.77 -11.33
CA ILE A 39 3.42 7.21 -11.55
C ILE A 39 4.66 7.56 -12.38
N ASN A 40 4.46 8.21 -13.54
CA ASN A 40 5.57 8.60 -14.43
C ASN A 40 6.55 7.45 -14.74
N ASN A 41 6.02 6.26 -14.99
CA ASN A 41 6.80 5.05 -15.28
C ASN A 41 7.68 4.55 -14.11
N GLU A 42 7.38 4.98 -12.89
CA GLU A 42 7.98 4.48 -11.65
C GLU A 42 6.88 3.95 -10.72
N TRP A 43 7.12 2.79 -10.10
CA TRP A 43 6.23 2.27 -9.08
C TRP A 43 6.51 2.97 -7.76
N VAL A 44 5.45 3.45 -7.10
CA VAL A 44 5.56 4.15 -5.83
C VAL A 44 4.59 3.51 -4.82
N ALA A 45 5.10 3.15 -3.65
CA ALA A 45 4.30 2.76 -2.51
C ALA A 45 4.30 3.85 -1.44
N TRP A 46 3.12 4.21 -0.96
CA TRP A 46 2.97 5.14 0.16
C TRP A 46 1.83 4.74 1.09
N SER A 47 1.83 5.34 2.27
CA SER A 47 0.75 5.26 3.24
C SER A 47 0.11 6.62 3.39
N GLU A 48 -1.20 6.63 3.60
CA GLU A 48 -1.97 7.81 3.99
C GLU A 48 -2.67 7.54 5.32
N THR A 49 -2.66 8.56 6.18
CA THR A 49 -3.46 8.60 7.41
C THR A 49 -4.47 9.73 7.28
N TYR A 50 -5.74 9.41 7.51
CA TYR A 50 -6.88 10.29 7.38
C TYR A 50 -7.32 10.84 8.74
N GLU A 51 -7.92 12.03 8.70
CA GLU A 51 -8.59 12.61 9.86
C GLU A 51 -9.77 11.72 10.29
N SER A 52 -9.90 11.49 11.60
CA SER A 52 -11.05 10.78 12.15
C SER A 52 -12.35 11.45 11.72
N HIS A 53 -13.30 10.66 11.18
CA HIS A 53 -14.60 11.11 10.68
C HIS A 53 -14.57 11.91 9.36
N LYS A 54 -13.40 12.16 8.75
CA LYS A 54 -13.28 12.79 7.43
C LYS A 54 -12.34 11.99 6.52
N ARG A 55 -12.92 11.07 5.74
CA ARG A 55 -12.15 10.19 4.83
C ARG A 55 -11.62 10.88 3.57
N ASN A 56 -12.05 12.10 3.29
CA ASN A 56 -11.68 12.85 2.08
C ASN A 56 -10.40 13.69 2.24
N LYS A 57 -9.77 13.71 3.43
CA LYS A 57 -8.54 14.48 3.68
C LYS A 57 -7.54 13.66 4.47
N TYR A 58 -6.38 13.37 3.86
CA TYR A 58 -5.26 12.84 4.59
C TYR A 58 -4.59 13.97 5.41
N ILE A 59 -4.19 13.63 6.63
CA ILE A 59 -3.43 14.52 7.53
C ILE A 59 -1.94 14.21 7.51
N LYS A 60 -1.57 13.03 6.99
CA LYS A 60 -0.20 12.58 6.87
C LYS A 60 -0.08 11.62 5.70
N SER A 61 0.96 11.78 4.90
CA SER A 61 1.40 10.79 3.93
C SER A 61 2.86 10.42 4.19
N LYS A 62 3.24 9.19 3.83
CA LYS A 62 4.62 8.72 3.93
C LYS A 62 4.93 7.76 2.80
N THR A 63 5.94 8.09 2.00
CA THR A 63 6.53 7.18 1.03
C THR A 63 7.21 6.01 1.74
N ILE A 64 6.90 4.80 1.30
CA ILE A 64 7.43 3.55 1.82
C ILE A 64 8.59 3.08 0.93
N ALA A 65 8.40 3.15 -0.39
CA ALA A 65 9.39 2.82 -1.40
C ALA A 65 9.00 3.40 -2.75
N SER A 66 9.99 3.61 -3.62
CA SER A 66 9.79 3.77 -5.06
C SER A 66 10.81 2.92 -5.82
N GLY A 67 10.53 2.58 -7.07
CA GLY A 67 11.46 1.85 -7.92
C GLY A 67 10.87 1.50 -9.29
N SER A 68 11.73 0.96 -10.16
CA SER A 68 11.36 0.62 -11.54
C SER A 68 10.48 -0.62 -11.67
N THR A 69 10.44 -1.49 -10.66
CA THR A 69 9.70 -2.77 -10.72
C THR A 69 8.64 -2.87 -9.63
N PHE A 70 7.50 -3.47 -10.00
CA PHE A 70 6.36 -3.64 -9.11
C PHE A 70 6.71 -4.55 -7.93
N GLU A 71 7.41 -5.65 -8.18
CA GLU A 71 7.76 -6.68 -7.21
C GLU A 71 8.69 -6.15 -6.13
N TYR A 72 9.63 -5.28 -6.52
CA TYR A 72 10.50 -4.59 -5.58
C TYR A 72 9.66 -3.75 -4.62
N VAL A 73 8.79 -2.90 -5.15
CA VAL A 73 7.94 -1.99 -4.35
C VAL A 73 6.96 -2.77 -3.47
N LEU A 74 6.33 -3.82 -4.01
CA LEU A 74 5.45 -4.73 -3.28
C LEU A 74 6.18 -5.42 -2.12
N SER A 75 7.41 -5.87 -2.31
CA SER A 75 8.21 -6.50 -1.25
C SER A 75 8.48 -5.54 -0.09
N LYS A 76 8.74 -4.26 -0.39
CA LYS A 76 8.96 -3.22 0.64
C LYS A 76 7.67 -2.91 1.38
N LEU A 77 6.55 -2.82 0.67
CA LEU A 77 5.24 -2.61 1.28
C LEU A 77 4.87 -3.76 2.21
N LYS A 78 5.07 -5.02 1.78
CA LYS A 78 4.80 -6.20 2.60
C LYS A 78 5.56 -6.17 3.93
N ARG A 79 6.87 -5.89 3.86
CA ARG A 79 7.72 -5.75 5.05
C ARG A 79 7.25 -4.61 5.97
N TYR A 80 6.81 -3.49 5.39
CA TYR A 80 6.24 -2.37 6.16
C TYR A 80 4.96 -2.80 6.91
N LEU A 81 4.03 -3.48 6.23
CA LEU A 81 2.80 -3.99 6.84
C LEU A 81 3.07 -5.03 7.94
N GLU A 82 4.04 -5.92 7.75
CA GLU A 82 4.46 -6.89 8.76
C GLU A 82 4.99 -6.21 10.02
N ASN A 83 5.80 -5.15 9.86
CA ASN A 83 6.33 -4.37 10.98
C ASN A 83 5.20 -3.66 11.75
N ILE A 84 4.22 -3.09 11.05
CA ILE A 84 3.04 -2.48 11.70
C ILE A 84 2.28 -3.54 12.51
N LYS A 85 2.02 -4.70 11.91
CA LYS A 85 1.32 -5.80 12.60
C LYS A 85 2.06 -6.20 13.88
N LYS A 86 3.38 -6.42 13.80
CA LYS A 86 4.21 -6.77 14.98
C LYS A 86 4.09 -5.73 16.10
N ASN A 87 4.21 -4.44 15.76
CA ASN A 87 4.11 -3.36 16.74
C ASN A 87 2.72 -3.25 17.37
N ALA A 88 1.65 -3.46 16.59
CA ALA A 88 0.28 -3.44 17.09
C ALA A 88 0.00 -4.57 18.09
N PHE A 89 0.62 -5.74 17.91
CA PHE A 89 0.53 -6.85 18.88
C PHE A 89 1.36 -6.60 20.14
N ALA A 90 2.54 -5.98 20.02
CA ALA A 90 3.40 -5.69 21.17
C ALA A 90 2.76 -4.68 22.14
N LEU A 91 2.00 -3.71 21.64
CA LEU A 91 1.31 -2.69 22.45
C LEU A 91 0.04 -3.19 23.17
N LYS A 92 -0.39 -4.44 22.92
CA LYS A 92 -1.56 -5.06 23.56
C LYS A 92 -1.21 -5.99 24.74
N ARG A 93 0.08 -6.10 25.09
CA ARG A 93 0.58 -6.86 26.24
C ARG A 93 0.95 -5.92 27.36
#